data_AF-A0A7X6HQ04-F1
#
_entry.id   AF-A0A7X6HQ04-F1
#
_cell.length_a   1.000
_cell.length_b   1.000
_cell.length_c   1.000
_cell.angle_alpha   90.00
_cell.angle_beta   90.00
_cell.angle_gamma   90.00
#
_symmetry.space_group_name_H-M   'P 1'
#
loop_
_entity.id
_entity.type
_entity.pdbx_description
1 polymer ?
#
loop_
_entity_poly.entity_id
_entity_poly.type
_entity_poly.pdbx_seq_one_letter_code
_entity_poly.pdbx_strand_id
1 'polypeptide(L)'
;MPESFLLSRLLLQFNSETTDLVTDLSAVALTPDGNLWLGSDETTSLERLSLVEPHIFGKHQRFAIADFIELSEEAGEIDIEGIDFNSNYLWLVGSHSTKRKKAKGKDSKKDLQKLAQIETDVNRYLLARIPVNNGNLCKSIPHPENPKTQLTAGCLQRTKTGNLLTDALQDDSHLGLFLSLPIPSKENGFDIEGLAVHGERIFIGLRGPVLRGWAIILEIEVKESKQGVLKLKAIGEAGKLYKKHFVYLNGLGVRE
;
A
#
# COMPACT_ATOMS: atom_id res chain seq x y z
N MET A 1 -19.20 11.83 34.25
CA MET A 1 -18.61 10.72 33.46
C MET A 1 -17.22 11.17 33.05
N PRO A 2 -16.20 10.31 33.17
CA PRO A 2 -14.81 10.76 33.20
C PRO A 2 -14.35 11.20 31.80
N GLU A 3 -13.82 12.43 31.72
CA GLU A 3 -13.24 13.06 30.52
C GLU A 3 -12.01 12.31 29.96
N SER A 4 -11.54 11.26 30.64
CA SER A 4 -10.41 10.44 30.21
C SER A 4 -10.69 9.57 28.97
N PHE A 5 -11.95 9.46 28.53
CA PHE A 5 -12.35 8.59 27.41
C PHE A 5 -12.14 9.23 26.01
N LEU A 6 -11.80 10.52 25.95
CA LEU A 6 -11.65 11.29 24.69
C LEU A 6 -10.20 11.50 24.24
N LEU A 7 -9.19 11.18 25.06
CA LEU A 7 -7.78 11.43 24.72
C LEU A 7 -7.17 10.43 23.72
N SER A 8 -7.92 9.41 23.29
CA SER A 8 -7.41 8.33 22.42
C SER A 8 -8.28 8.04 21.21
N ARG A 9 -9.23 8.91 20.87
CA ARG A 9 -10.13 8.71 19.72
C ARG A 9 -10.09 9.93 18.82
N LEU A 10 -10.03 9.67 17.52
CA LEU A 10 -10.22 10.67 16.48
C LEU A 10 -11.63 10.50 15.89
N LEU A 11 -12.35 11.60 15.70
CA LEU A 11 -13.59 11.61 14.95
C LEU A 11 -13.27 11.89 13.47
N LEU A 12 -13.55 10.92 12.61
CA LEU A 12 -13.38 11.06 11.16
C LEU A 12 -14.76 11.33 10.52
N GLN A 13 -14.92 12.50 9.92
CA GLN A 13 -16.16 12.93 9.28
C GLN A 13 -16.03 12.83 7.76
N PHE A 14 -16.76 11.86 7.20
CA PHE A 14 -16.88 11.66 5.76
C PHE A 14 -18.16 12.32 5.24
N ASN A 15 -18.20 12.61 3.94
CA ASN A 15 -19.44 13.01 3.29
C ASN A 15 -20.38 11.80 3.19
N SER A 16 -21.68 12.02 3.39
CA SER A 16 -22.70 11.02 3.81
C SER A 16 -23.00 9.83 2.87
N GLU A 17 -22.28 9.65 1.77
CA GLU A 17 -22.59 8.63 0.74
C GLU A 17 -21.61 7.44 0.69
N THR A 18 -20.75 7.24 1.69
CA THR A 18 -19.63 6.29 1.59
C THR A 18 -19.57 5.28 2.74
N THR A 19 -20.65 4.51 2.97
CA THR A 19 -20.64 3.45 4.00
C THR A 19 -19.55 2.41 3.80
N ASP A 20 -19.29 2.00 2.56
CA ASP A 20 -18.30 0.96 2.25
C ASP A 20 -16.89 1.47 2.56
N LEU A 21 -16.56 2.71 2.16
CA LEU A 21 -15.26 3.33 2.47
C LEU A 21 -14.92 3.31 3.97
N VAL A 22 -15.90 3.62 4.84
CA VAL A 22 -15.64 3.77 6.28
C VAL A 22 -15.34 2.44 6.94
N THR A 23 -15.92 1.33 6.47
CA THR A 23 -15.66 -0.01 7.04
C THR A 23 -14.37 -0.63 6.57
N ASP A 24 -13.82 -0.10 5.47
CA ASP A 24 -12.79 -0.73 4.65
C ASP A 24 -11.49 0.09 4.66
N LEU A 25 -11.32 0.99 5.63
CA LEU A 25 -10.08 1.75 5.82
C LEU A 25 -8.95 0.84 6.32
N SER A 26 -7.80 0.92 5.67
CA SER A 26 -6.67 0.00 5.85
C SER A 26 -5.31 0.69 5.97
N ALA A 27 -5.18 1.94 5.55
CA ALA A 27 -3.91 2.67 5.58
C ALA A 27 -4.10 4.14 5.96
N VAL A 28 -3.11 4.75 6.62
CA VAL A 28 -3.21 6.14 7.10
C VAL A 28 -1.86 6.85 7.17
N ALA A 29 -1.81 8.09 6.69
CA ALA A 29 -0.66 8.98 6.87
C ALA A 29 -1.08 10.39 7.28
N LEU A 30 -0.28 11.02 8.14
CA LEU A 30 -0.45 12.42 8.51
C LEU A 30 0.62 13.27 7.81
N THR A 31 0.19 14.26 7.02
CA THR A 31 1.11 15.19 6.36
C THR A 31 1.44 16.41 7.25
N PRO A 32 2.59 17.08 7.05
CA PRO A 32 3.00 18.23 7.89
C PRO A 32 2.02 19.41 7.89
N ASP A 33 1.17 19.53 6.88
CA ASP A 33 0.10 20.53 6.80
C ASP A 33 -1.15 20.15 7.62
N GLY A 34 -1.11 19.03 8.35
CA GLY A 34 -2.17 18.57 9.25
C GLY A 34 -3.30 17.81 8.55
N ASN A 35 -3.14 17.43 7.27
CA ASN A 35 -4.09 16.57 6.59
C ASN A 35 -3.84 15.09 6.89
N LEU A 36 -4.93 14.36 7.13
CA LEU A 36 -4.94 12.91 7.26
C LEU A 36 -5.30 12.30 5.90
N TRP A 37 -4.42 11.46 5.38
CA TRP A 37 -4.61 10.70 4.15
C TRP A 37 -4.97 9.27 4.50
N LEU A 38 -5.94 8.71 3.77
CA LEU A 38 -6.51 7.41 4.05
C LEU A 38 -6.58 6.58 2.77
N GLY A 39 -6.30 5.29 2.91
CA GLY A 39 -6.49 4.26 1.90
C GLY A 39 -7.53 3.24 2.35
N SER A 40 -8.08 2.52 1.39
CA SER A 40 -9.05 1.45 1.64
C SER A 40 -8.73 0.22 0.78
N ASP A 41 -9.08 -0.96 1.29
CA ASP A 41 -8.86 -2.23 0.61
C ASP A 41 -9.82 -2.49 -0.57
N GLU A 42 -10.98 -1.82 -0.59
CA GLU A 42 -12.02 -2.00 -1.63
C GLU A 42 -12.01 -0.91 -2.71
N THR A 43 -11.29 0.21 -2.53
CA THR A 43 -11.36 1.37 -3.44
C THR A 43 -10.09 1.60 -4.27
N THR A 44 -10.22 2.43 -5.30
CA THR A 44 -9.10 2.91 -6.15
C THR A 44 -8.84 4.41 -5.98
N SER A 45 -9.21 4.94 -4.82
CA SER A 45 -9.02 6.34 -4.46
C SER A 45 -8.25 6.49 -3.16
N LEU A 46 -7.64 7.66 -3.00
CA LEU A 46 -7.15 8.15 -1.74
C LEU A 46 -8.13 9.18 -1.19
N GLU A 47 -8.32 9.15 0.11
CA GLU A 47 -9.21 10.08 0.80
C GLU A 47 -8.38 11.00 1.68
N ARG A 48 -8.77 12.27 1.74
CA ARG A 48 -8.12 13.27 2.59
C ARG A 48 -9.14 13.88 3.53
N LEU A 49 -8.81 13.90 4.81
CA LEU A 49 -9.51 14.67 5.83
C LEU A 49 -8.59 15.76 6.36
N SER A 50 -9.11 16.97 6.52
CA SER A 50 -8.40 18.08 7.14
C SER A 50 -8.76 18.17 8.62
N LEU A 51 -7.81 18.55 9.46
CA LEU A 51 -8.08 18.87 10.86
C LEU A 51 -9.07 20.06 10.94
N VAL A 52 -10.21 19.85 11.60
CA VAL A 52 -11.25 20.87 11.79
C VAL A 52 -11.15 21.45 13.19
N GLU A 53 -11.04 20.58 14.18
CA GLU A 53 -10.88 20.87 15.61
C GLU A 53 -9.96 19.82 16.23
N PRO A 54 -9.43 20.02 17.45
CA PRO A 54 -8.64 18.99 18.13
C PRO A 54 -9.36 17.63 18.13
N HIS A 55 -8.70 16.61 17.58
CA HIS A 55 -9.23 15.24 17.43
C HIS A 55 -10.40 15.07 16.45
N ILE A 56 -10.77 16.10 15.66
CA ILE A 56 -11.83 16.03 14.66
C ILE A 56 -11.25 16.31 13.28
N PHE A 57 -11.28 15.29 12.44
CA PHE A 57 -10.90 15.37 11.03
C PHE A 57 -12.16 15.34 10.17
N GLY A 58 -12.25 16.24 9.19
CA GLY A 58 -13.41 16.37 8.32
C GLY A 58 -13.03 17.01 6.99
N LYS A 59 -13.97 17.74 6.36
CA LYS A 59 -13.76 18.36 5.03
C LYS A 59 -13.24 17.34 4.00
N HIS A 60 -13.91 16.18 3.98
CA HIS A 60 -13.54 15.03 3.16
C HIS A 60 -13.39 15.40 1.69
N GLN A 61 -12.24 15.04 1.11
CA GLN A 61 -11.95 15.10 -0.31
C GLN A 61 -11.48 13.73 -0.81
N ARG A 62 -11.91 13.39 -2.02
CA ARG A 62 -11.59 12.13 -2.70
C ARG A 62 -10.69 12.40 -3.90
N PHE A 63 -9.66 11.58 -4.08
CA PHE A 63 -8.72 11.64 -5.19
C PHE A 63 -8.65 10.28 -5.89
N ALA A 64 -9.10 10.20 -7.14
CA ALA A 64 -8.95 8.97 -7.91
C ALA A 64 -7.48 8.75 -8.29
N ILE A 65 -6.92 7.57 -7.99
CA ILE A 65 -5.50 7.29 -8.27
C ILE A 65 -5.22 7.31 -9.78
N ALA A 66 -6.20 6.91 -10.59
CA ALA A 66 -6.15 6.95 -12.05
C ALA A 66 -5.90 8.36 -12.62
N ASP A 67 -6.20 9.43 -11.86
CA ASP A 67 -5.91 10.80 -12.27
C ASP A 67 -4.41 11.12 -12.20
N PHE A 68 -3.58 10.28 -11.56
CA PHE A 68 -2.15 10.54 -11.35
C PHE A 68 -1.25 9.43 -11.87
N ILE A 69 -1.70 8.18 -11.75
CA ILE A 69 -0.97 6.97 -12.11
C ILE A 69 -1.83 6.14 -13.05
N GLU A 70 -1.24 5.65 -14.14
CA GLU A 70 -1.93 4.75 -15.06
C GLU A 70 -2.15 3.38 -14.41
N LEU A 71 -3.42 3.01 -14.23
CA LEU A 71 -3.85 1.71 -13.70
C LEU A 71 -4.13 0.72 -14.85
N SER A 72 -4.25 -0.56 -14.53
CA SER A 72 -4.66 -1.55 -15.53
C SER A 72 -6.11 -1.29 -15.94
N GLU A 73 -6.44 -1.48 -17.22
CA GLU A 73 -7.82 -1.36 -17.71
C GLU A 73 -8.75 -2.43 -17.14
N GLU A 74 -8.18 -3.51 -16.58
CA GLU A 74 -8.94 -4.51 -15.85
C GLU A 74 -9.58 -3.88 -14.61
N ALA A 75 -10.90 -3.97 -14.53
CA ALA A 75 -11.65 -3.52 -13.37
C ALA A 75 -11.18 -4.30 -12.15
N GLY A 76 -10.75 -3.58 -11.12
CA GLY A 76 -10.06 -4.18 -9.99
C GLY A 76 -9.73 -3.19 -8.88
N GLU A 77 -9.51 -3.72 -7.68
CA GLU A 77 -9.14 -2.96 -6.50
C GLU A 77 -7.61 -2.85 -6.38
N ILE A 78 -7.14 -1.81 -5.71
CA ILE A 78 -5.71 -1.67 -5.40
C ILE A 78 -5.37 -2.40 -4.10
N ASP A 79 -6.35 -2.61 -3.19
CA ASP A 79 -6.11 -3.19 -1.87
C ASP A 79 -5.05 -2.33 -1.14
N ILE A 80 -5.34 -1.03 -0.94
CA ILE A 80 -4.35 -0.06 -0.44
C ILE A 80 -4.06 -0.37 1.03
N GLU A 81 -2.91 -0.94 1.32
CA GLU A 81 -2.60 -1.47 2.66
C GLU A 81 -1.41 -0.77 3.32
N GLY A 82 -0.89 0.29 2.70
CA GLY A 82 0.05 1.19 3.37
C GLY A 82 0.20 2.52 2.68
N ILE A 83 0.31 3.58 3.48
CA ILE A 83 0.52 4.96 3.01
C ILE A 83 1.57 5.62 3.90
N ASP A 84 2.48 6.38 3.32
CA ASP A 84 3.35 7.25 4.10
C ASP A 84 3.66 8.55 3.37
N PHE A 85 4.03 9.59 4.10
CA PHE A 85 4.46 10.86 3.52
C PHE A 85 5.95 11.10 3.75
N ASN A 86 6.69 11.27 2.66
CA ASN A 86 8.10 11.66 2.73
C ASN A 86 8.50 12.52 1.54
N SER A 87 9.30 13.56 1.80
CA SER A 87 9.92 14.39 0.75
C SER A 87 8.93 14.94 -0.29
N ASN A 88 7.78 15.46 0.18
CA ASN A 88 6.69 16.02 -0.64
C ASN A 88 5.93 15.00 -1.50
N TYR A 89 6.14 13.71 -1.27
CA TYR A 89 5.36 12.64 -1.88
C TYR A 89 4.48 11.96 -0.83
N LEU A 90 3.26 11.68 -1.22
CA LEU A 90 2.47 10.62 -0.61
C LEU A 90 2.82 9.32 -1.33
N TRP A 91 3.33 8.36 -0.59
CA TRP A 91 3.62 7.00 -1.03
C TRP A 91 2.44 6.11 -0.68
N LEU A 92 2.16 5.15 -1.54
CA LEU A 92 1.12 4.15 -1.33
C LEU A 92 1.53 2.80 -1.90
N VAL A 93 1.07 1.74 -1.25
CA VAL A 93 1.32 0.35 -1.68
C VAL A 93 0.03 -0.46 -1.61
N GLY A 94 -0.21 -1.27 -2.65
CA GLY A 94 -1.23 -2.31 -2.63
C GLY A 94 -0.72 -3.58 -1.96
N SER A 95 -1.60 -4.52 -1.62
CA SER A 95 -1.22 -5.74 -0.88
C SER A 95 -0.26 -6.69 -1.60
N HIS A 96 -0.15 -6.61 -2.92
CA HIS A 96 0.61 -7.55 -3.78
C HIS A 96 0.20 -9.01 -3.57
N SER A 97 -1.04 -9.25 -3.13
CA SER A 97 -1.48 -10.58 -2.70
C SER A 97 -2.51 -11.22 -3.61
N THR A 98 -2.57 -12.54 -3.54
CA THR A 98 -3.64 -13.34 -4.17
C THR A 98 -4.71 -13.68 -3.13
N LYS A 99 -5.95 -13.89 -3.57
CA LYS A 99 -7.08 -14.21 -2.69
C LYS A 99 -7.81 -15.49 -3.12
N ARG A 100 -8.19 -16.32 -2.15
CA ARG A 100 -9.09 -17.46 -2.37
C ARG A 100 -10.53 -17.00 -2.31
N LYS A 101 -11.38 -17.46 -3.24
CA LYS A 101 -12.81 -17.13 -3.18
C LYS A 101 -13.46 -17.68 -1.92
N LYS A 102 -14.21 -16.81 -1.23
CA LYS A 102 -15.02 -17.19 -0.08
C LYS A 102 -16.24 -18.02 -0.49
N ALA A 103 -16.60 -19.01 0.34
CA ALA A 103 -17.88 -19.69 0.27
C ALA A 103 -19.03 -18.70 0.52
N LYS A 104 -20.18 -18.88 -0.15
CA LYS A 104 -21.36 -18.00 0.03
C LYS A 104 -22.42 -18.58 0.97
N GLY A 105 -22.26 -19.82 1.43
CA GLY A 105 -23.16 -20.49 2.37
C GLY A 105 -24.51 -20.90 1.79
N LYS A 106 -24.65 -20.91 0.46
CA LYS A 106 -25.93 -21.19 -0.23
C LYS A 106 -26.02 -22.61 -0.79
N ASP A 107 -24.90 -23.15 -1.26
CA ASP A 107 -24.82 -24.44 -1.94
C ASP A 107 -23.44 -25.03 -1.68
N SER A 108 -23.40 -26.13 -0.94
CA SER A 108 -22.15 -26.75 -0.49
C SER A 108 -21.26 -27.19 -1.65
N LYS A 109 -21.83 -27.71 -2.74
CA LYS A 109 -21.06 -28.16 -3.90
C LYS A 109 -20.45 -26.98 -4.65
N LYS A 110 -21.22 -25.91 -4.86
CA LYS A 110 -20.71 -24.69 -5.49
C LYS A 110 -19.70 -23.97 -4.61
N ASP A 111 -19.86 -24.02 -3.29
CA ASP A 111 -18.94 -23.38 -2.37
C ASP A 111 -17.61 -24.12 -2.29
N LEU A 112 -17.59 -25.46 -2.31
CA LEU A 112 -16.35 -26.23 -2.46
C LEU A 112 -15.64 -25.93 -3.78
N GLN A 113 -16.38 -25.77 -4.88
CA GLN A 113 -15.80 -25.36 -6.17
C GLN A 113 -15.20 -23.95 -6.14
N LYS A 114 -15.82 -23.02 -5.40
CA LYS A 114 -15.24 -21.67 -5.21
C LYS A 114 -13.96 -21.72 -4.39
N LEU A 115 -13.92 -22.51 -3.32
CA LEU A 115 -12.72 -22.64 -2.50
C LEU A 115 -11.52 -23.17 -3.30
N ALA A 116 -11.72 -23.84 -4.43
CA ALA A 116 -10.61 -24.22 -5.32
C ALA A 116 -10.05 -23.06 -6.16
N GLN A 117 -10.72 -21.90 -6.21
CA GLN A 117 -10.35 -20.76 -7.06
C GLN A 117 -9.50 -19.75 -6.28
N ILE A 118 -8.37 -19.41 -6.87
CA ILE A 118 -7.47 -18.35 -6.42
C ILE A 118 -7.48 -17.28 -7.50
N GLU A 119 -7.64 -16.03 -7.08
CA GLU A 119 -7.71 -14.86 -7.93
C GLU A 119 -6.62 -13.87 -7.57
N THR A 120 -6.21 -13.11 -8.58
CA THR A 120 -5.23 -12.06 -8.48
C THR A 120 -5.78 -10.86 -9.21
N ASP A 121 -5.65 -9.68 -8.59
CA ASP A 121 -5.96 -8.42 -9.24
C ASP A 121 -4.64 -7.71 -9.55
N VAL A 122 -4.43 -7.35 -10.81
CA VAL A 122 -3.15 -6.77 -11.27
C VAL A 122 -2.91 -5.40 -10.64
N ASN A 123 -3.96 -4.70 -10.21
CA ASN A 123 -3.84 -3.40 -9.55
C ASN A 123 -3.36 -3.50 -8.10
N ARG A 124 -3.42 -4.69 -7.46
CA ARG A 124 -2.83 -4.96 -6.13
C ARG A 124 -1.31 -4.84 -6.07
N TYR A 125 -0.62 -4.91 -7.21
CA TYR A 125 0.85 -4.81 -7.32
C TYR A 125 1.33 -3.37 -7.50
N LEU A 126 0.57 -2.39 -7.00
CA LEU A 126 0.93 -0.98 -7.07
C LEU A 126 1.91 -0.65 -5.94
N LEU A 127 3.04 -0.04 -6.28
CA LEU A 127 3.83 0.77 -5.38
C LEU A 127 4.04 2.11 -6.06
N ALA A 128 3.53 3.19 -5.49
CA ALA A 128 3.51 4.49 -6.14
C ALA A 128 3.86 5.62 -5.20
N ARG A 129 4.21 6.76 -5.81
CA ARG A 129 4.36 8.04 -5.14
C ARG A 129 3.64 9.13 -5.93
N ILE A 130 2.95 10.03 -5.25
CA ILE A 130 2.23 11.15 -5.86
C ILE A 130 2.63 12.44 -5.13
N PRO A 131 3.11 13.47 -5.84
CA PRO A 131 3.44 14.75 -5.22
C PRO A 131 2.24 15.38 -4.52
N VAL A 132 2.48 15.95 -3.34
CA VAL A 132 1.50 16.72 -2.57
C VAL A 132 1.88 18.19 -2.59
N ASN A 133 0.92 19.06 -2.90
CA ASN A 133 1.09 20.51 -2.84
C ASN A 133 -0.13 21.15 -2.20
N ASN A 134 0.07 21.83 -1.07
CA ASN A 134 -0.99 22.49 -0.30
C ASN A 134 -2.21 21.58 -0.08
N GLY A 135 -1.97 20.36 0.43
CA GLY A 135 -3.00 19.35 0.66
C GLY A 135 -3.59 18.70 -0.60
N ASN A 136 -3.14 19.02 -1.82
CA ASN A 136 -3.68 18.43 -3.05
C ASN A 136 -2.67 17.48 -3.70
N LEU A 137 -3.15 16.35 -4.21
CA LEU A 137 -2.36 15.49 -5.08
C LEU A 137 -2.17 16.16 -6.45
N CYS A 138 -0.95 16.09 -6.99
CA CYS A 138 -0.57 16.71 -8.25
C CYS A 138 0.21 15.72 -9.12
N LYS A 139 -0.03 15.72 -10.44
CA LYS A 139 0.77 14.91 -11.39
C LYS A 139 2.25 15.33 -11.39
N SER A 140 2.51 16.63 -11.28
CA SER A 140 3.85 17.20 -11.23
C SER A 140 3.83 18.52 -10.48
N ILE A 141 4.88 18.80 -9.72
CA ILE A 141 5.12 20.10 -9.09
C ILE A 141 6.62 20.46 -9.15
N PRO A 142 7.00 21.75 -9.16
CA PRO A 142 8.40 22.14 -8.98
C PRO A 142 8.94 21.63 -7.65
N HIS A 143 10.19 21.16 -7.62
CA HIS A 143 10.84 20.76 -6.37
C HIS A 143 10.99 21.99 -5.45
N PRO A 144 10.54 21.94 -4.18
CA PRO A 144 10.55 23.11 -3.30
C PRO A 144 11.94 23.73 -3.12
N GLU A 145 12.97 22.88 -3.00
CA GLU A 145 14.37 23.32 -2.82
C GLU A 145 15.12 23.56 -4.15
N ASN A 146 14.59 23.11 -5.28
CA ASN A 146 15.23 23.25 -6.58
C ASN A 146 14.18 23.39 -7.70
N PRO A 147 13.59 24.57 -7.91
CA PRO A 147 12.48 24.75 -8.84
C PRO A 147 12.77 24.39 -10.31
N LYS A 148 14.05 24.16 -10.67
CA LYS A 148 14.46 23.69 -12.00
C LYS A 148 14.18 22.19 -12.20
N THR A 149 14.01 21.42 -11.13
CA THR A 149 13.60 20.02 -11.17
C THR A 149 12.12 19.89 -10.85
N GLN A 150 11.50 18.84 -11.38
CA GLN A 150 10.09 18.52 -11.15
C GLN A 150 10.00 17.28 -10.26
N LEU A 151 9.07 17.30 -9.32
CA LEU A 151 8.56 16.12 -8.65
C LEU A 151 7.38 15.59 -9.46
N THR A 152 7.38 14.33 -9.82
CA THR A 152 6.40 13.70 -10.71
C THR A 152 5.77 12.49 -10.04
N ALA A 153 4.46 12.33 -10.23
CA ALA A 153 3.78 11.10 -9.87
C ALA A 153 4.40 9.93 -10.64
N GLY A 154 4.62 8.80 -9.97
CA GLY A 154 5.19 7.63 -10.61
C GLY A 154 4.94 6.36 -9.81
N CYS A 155 5.01 5.22 -10.51
CA CYS A 155 4.86 3.90 -9.91
C CYS A 155 6.07 3.02 -10.22
N LEU A 156 6.29 2.03 -9.35
CA LEU A 156 7.25 0.96 -9.61
C LEU A 156 6.86 0.25 -10.90
N GLN A 157 7.83 0.08 -11.78
CA GLN A 157 7.61 -0.49 -13.10
C GLN A 157 6.89 -1.85 -12.97
N ARG A 158 5.71 -1.91 -13.59
CA ARG A 158 4.88 -3.11 -13.67
C ARG A 158 5.48 -4.11 -14.66
N THR A 159 5.24 -5.39 -14.41
CA THR A 159 5.61 -6.50 -15.27
C THR A 159 4.35 -7.27 -15.66
N LYS A 160 4.48 -8.35 -16.45
CA LYS A 160 3.30 -9.12 -16.90
C LYS A 160 2.53 -9.78 -15.75
N THR A 161 3.22 -10.07 -14.64
CA THR A 161 2.71 -10.88 -13.52
C THR A 161 2.72 -10.13 -12.19
N GLY A 162 3.15 -8.87 -12.17
CA GLY A 162 3.30 -8.09 -10.95
C GLY A 162 4.11 -6.81 -11.23
N ASN A 163 5.24 -6.66 -10.55
CA ASN A 163 6.16 -5.53 -10.74
C ASN A 163 7.62 -5.93 -10.46
N LEU A 164 8.54 -4.96 -10.58
CA LEU A 164 9.97 -5.23 -10.33
C LEU A 164 10.29 -5.73 -8.91
N LEU A 165 9.45 -5.46 -7.91
CA LEU A 165 9.66 -5.97 -6.54
C LEU A 165 9.39 -7.48 -6.50
N THR A 166 8.26 -7.93 -7.03
CA THR A 166 7.94 -9.36 -7.08
C THR A 166 8.94 -10.14 -7.93
N ASP A 167 9.37 -9.57 -9.06
CA ASP A 167 10.38 -10.19 -9.92
C ASP A 167 11.73 -10.32 -9.20
N ALA A 168 12.16 -9.29 -8.45
CA ALA A 168 13.41 -9.33 -7.70
C ALA A 168 13.41 -10.38 -6.57
N LEU A 169 12.24 -10.68 -6.01
CA LEU A 169 12.05 -11.60 -4.90
C LEU A 169 11.83 -13.05 -5.36
N GLN A 170 11.58 -13.29 -6.65
CA GLN A 170 11.20 -14.61 -7.18
C GLN A 170 12.23 -15.72 -6.88
N ASP A 171 13.52 -15.37 -6.90
CA ASP A 171 14.62 -16.31 -6.62
C ASP A 171 15.15 -16.17 -5.18
N ASP A 172 14.45 -15.47 -4.28
CA ASP A 172 14.88 -15.33 -2.90
C ASP A 172 14.75 -16.64 -2.11
N SER A 173 15.76 -16.95 -1.30
CA SER A 173 15.82 -18.21 -0.53
C SER A 173 14.72 -18.36 0.52
N HIS A 174 14.09 -17.26 0.96
CA HIS A 174 13.00 -17.29 1.93
C HIS A 174 11.65 -16.98 1.29
N LEU A 175 11.61 -16.05 0.33
CA LEU A 175 10.36 -15.52 -0.23
C LEU A 175 10.00 -16.08 -1.60
N GLY A 176 10.97 -16.59 -2.38
CA GLY A 176 10.75 -17.00 -3.77
C GLY A 176 9.67 -18.06 -3.95
N LEU A 177 9.57 -19.02 -3.01
CA LEU A 177 8.52 -20.04 -3.02
C LEU A 177 7.11 -19.46 -2.84
N PHE A 178 6.95 -18.40 -2.06
CA PHE A 178 5.65 -17.74 -1.82
C PHE A 178 5.19 -16.88 -2.99
N LEU A 179 6.10 -16.52 -3.89
CA LEU A 179 5.81 -15.79 -5.14
C LEU A 179 5.66 -16.73 -6.33
N SER A 180 6.38 -17.86 -6.33
CA SER A 180 6.32 -18.87 -7.39
C SER A 180 5.05 -19.72 -7.32
N LEU A 181 4.42 -19.81 -6.15
CA LEU A 181 3.15 -20.51 -5.93
C LEU A 181 2.06 -19.49 -5.58
N PRO A 182 0.83 -19.64 -6.10
CA PRO A 182 -0.27 -18.72 -5.79
C PRO A 182 -0.85 -19.02 -4.40
N ILE A 183 -0.07 -18.79 -3.34
CA ILE A 183 -0.54 -18.97 -1.96
C ILE A 183 -1.38 -17.73 -1.58
N PRO A 184 -2.65 -17.90 -1.19
CA PRO A 184 -3.50 -16.77 -0.79
C PRO A 184 -3.00 -16.04 0.47
N SER A 185 -3.25 -14.73 0.55
CA SER A 185 -2.86 -13.88 1.70
C SER A 185 -3.34 -14.40 3.05
N LYS A 186 -4.58 -14.89 3.12
CA LYS A 186 -5.15 -15.45 4.37
C LYS A 186 -4.63 -16.86 4.71
N GLU A 187 -3.76 -17.41 3.87
CA GLU A 187 -3.11 -18.73 4.02
C GLU A 187 -1.57 -18.60 4.13
N ASN A 188 -1.10 -17.47 4.69
CA ASN A 188 0.32 -17.14 4.84
C ASN A 188 1.07 -16.91 3.50
N GLY A 189 0.32 -16.56 2.45
CA GLY A 189 0.89 -16.09 1.18
C GLY A 189 1.60 -14.74 1.30
N PHE A 190 2.23 -14.31 0.19
CA PHE A 190 2.83 -12.99 0.11
C PHE A 190 1.75 -11.91 0.25
N ASP A 191 1.91 -11.02 1.22
CA ASP A 191 0.91 -10.03 1.60
C ASP A 191 1.58 -8.85 2.30
N ILE A 192 1.55 -7.70 1.64
CA ILE A 192 2.05 -6.42 2.15
C ILE A 192 0.90 -5.76 2.91
N GLU A 193 1.15 -5.40 4.18
CA GLU A 193 0.18 -4.60 4.94
C GLU A 193 0.84 -3.46 5.74
N GLY A 194 2.04 -3.01 5.34
CA GLY A 194 2.63 -1.83 5.97
C GLY A 194 3.67 -1.13 5.10
N LEU A 195 3.71 0.20 5.22
CA LEU A 195 4.64 1.06 4.48
C LEU A 195 5.26 2.11 5.40
N ALA A 196 6.57 2.32 5.28
CA ALA A 196 7.25 3.46 5.88
C ALA A 196 8.36 3.96 4.96
N VAL A 197 8.49 5.27 4.80
CA VAL A 197 9.46 5.92 3.93
C VAL A 197 10.26 6.95 4.70
N HIS A 198 11.58 6.78 4.70
CA HIS A 198 12.49 7.69 5.37
C HIS A 198 13.65 8.07 4.43
N GLY A 199 13.58 9.29 3.89
CA GLY A 199 14.54 9.76 2.89
C GLY A 199 14.40 8.93 1.61
N GLU A 200 15.49 8.27 1.20
CA GLU A 200 15.48 7.40 0.02
C GLU A 200 15.00 5.97 0.30
N ARG A 201 14.91 5.58 1.58
CA ARG A 201 14.61 4.20 1.98
C ARG A 201 13.11 3.99 2.14
N ILE A 202 12.62 2.91 1.55
CA ILE A 202 11.24 2.45 1.66
C ILE A 202 11.26 1.09 2.38
N PHE A 203 10.55 1.02 3.50
CA PHE A 203 10.34 -0.17 4.29
C PHE A 203 8.94 -0.71 4.02
N ILE A 204 8.85 -1.98 3.65
CA ILE A 204 7.61 -2.66 3.30
C ILE A 204 7.41 -3.80 4.29
N GLY A 205 6.38 -3.68 5.12
CA GLY A 205 5.99 -4.67 6.11
C GLY A 205 5.19 -5.80 5.48
N LEU A 206 5.62 -7.04 5.69
CA LEU A 206 4.87 -8.21 5.25
C LEU A 206 4.00 -8.71 6.39
N ARG A 207 2.68 -8.79 6.17
CA ARG A 207 1.80 -9.60 7.02
C ARG A 207 2.09 -11.08 6.80
N GLY A 208 2.34 -11.46 5.55
CA GLY A 208 2.70 -12.80 5.15
C GLY A 208 3.79 -12.80 4.07
N PRO A 209 4.70 -13.79 4.07
CA PRO A 209 4.75 -14.95 4.96
C PRO A 209 5.39 -14.66 6.33
N VAL A 210 4.91 -15.35 7.36
CA VAL A 210 5.58 -15.47 8.68
C VAL A 210 6.34 -16.79 8.74
N LEU A 211 7.63 -16.74 9.09
CA LEU A 211 8.53 -17.91 9.11
C LEU A 211 8.87 -18.32 10.54
N ARG A 212 8.21 -19.36 11.06
CA ARG A 212 8.43 -19.86 12.45
C ARG A 212 8.43 -18.76 13.52
N GLY A 213 7.51 -17.80 13.39
CA GLY A 213 7.35 -16.69 14.32
C GLY A 213 8.09 -15.40 13.94
N TRP A 214 8.87 -15.42 12.86
CA TRP A 214 9.59 -14.26 12.34
C TRP A 214 8.78 -13.58 11.24
N ALA A 215 8.48 -12.30 11.44
CA ALA A 215 8.00 -11.40 10.41
C ALA A 215 9.18 -10.85 9.58
N ILE A 216 8.87 -10.38 8.38
CA ILE A 216 9.85 -9.87 7.43
C ILE A 216 9.47 -8.45 7.04
N ILE A 217 10.46 -7.56 7.05
CA ILE A 217 10.37 -6.22 6.48
C ILE A 217 11.36 -6.14 5.33
N LEU A 218 10.90 -5.72 4.16
CA LEU A 218 11.76 -5.45 3.01
C LEU A 218 12.22 -4.00 3.07
N GLU A 219 13.51 -3.76 2.84
CA GLU A 219 14.04 -2.42 2.57
C GLU A 219 14.38 -2.35 1.08
N ILE A 220 13.87 -1.31 0.41
CA ILE A 220 14.19 -1.00 -0.98
C ILE A 220 14.53 0.48 -1.13
N GLU A 221 15.19 0.81 -2.23
CA GLU A 221 15.30 2.19 -2.71
C GLU A 221 14.93 2.20 -4.18
N VAL A 222 14.35 3.31 -4.64
CA VAL A 222 13.92 3.46 -6.04
C VAL A 222 14.56 4.69 -6.67
N LYS A 223 14.67 4.64 -8.00
CA LYS A 223 15.04 5.78 -8.82
C LYS A 223 14.10 5.90 -9.99
N GLU A 224 13.83 7.12 -10.42
CA GLU A 224 13.08 7.35 -11.66
C GLU A 224 13.97 7.01 -12.85
N SER A 225 13.48 6.15 -13.74
CA SER A 225 14.20 5.71 -14.94
C SER A 225 13.79 6.48 -16.19
N LYS A 226 12.53 6.89 -16.21
CA LYS A 226 11.89 7.83 -17.13
C LYS A 226 10.70 8.42 -16.39
N GLN A 227 10.15 9.52 -16.88
CA GLN A 227 9.03 10.20 -16.24
C GLN A 227 7.90 9.22 -15.87
N GLY A 228 7.57 9.18 -14.58
CA GLY A 228 6.51 8.35 -14.02
C GLY A 228 6.84 6.88 -13.80
N VAL A 229 8.06 6.41 -14.14
CA VAL A 229 8.45 5.00 -14.01
C VAL A 229 9.64 4.83 -13.08
N LEU A 230 9.38 4.21 -11.93
CA LEU A 230 10.36 3.91 -10.90
C LEU A 230 11.00 2.53 -11.13
N LYS A 231 12.31 2.43 -10.89
CA LYS A 231 13.08 1.18 -10.87
C LYS A 231 13.77 1.02 -9.52
N LEU A 232 13.98 -0.22 -9.10
CA LEU A 232 14.74 -0.54 -7.90
C LEU A 232 16.23 -0.19 -8.06
N LYS A 233 16.86 0.24 -6.97
CA LYS A 233 18.31 0.39 -6.83
C LYS A 233 18.89 -0.89 -6.21
N ALA A 234 20.11 -1.24 -6.59
CA ALA A 234 20.86 -2.31 -5.94
C ALA A 234 21.39 -1.80 -4.59
N ILE A 235 20.84 -2.31 -3.50
CA ILE A 235 21.19 -1.90 -2.12
C ILE A 235 21.55 -3.08 -1.21
N GLY A 236 21.22 -4.30 -1.63
CA GLY A 236 21.50 -5.52 -0.90
C GLY A 236 22.83 -6.16 -1.28
N GLU A 237 23.18 -7.21 -0.55
CA GLU A 237 24.37 -8.02 -0.82
C GLU A 237 24.33 -8.64 -2.22
N ALA A 238 25.51 -8.83 -2.82
CA ALA A 238 25.66 -9.39 -4.16
C ALA A 238 24.81 -8.69 -5.25
N GLY A 239 24.53 -7.40 -5.08
CA GLY A 239 23.77 -6.60 -6.05
C GLY A 239 22.25 -6.81 -5.98
N LYS A 240 21.73 -7.44 -4.91
CA LYS A 240 20.29 -7.56 -4.70
C LYS A 240 19.60 -6.19 -4.64
N LEU A 241 18.39 -6.15 -5.17
CA LEU A 241 17.57 -4.93 -5.29
C LEU A 241 16.79 -4.59 -4.00
N TYR A 242 17.02 -5.34 -2.93
CA TYR A 242 16.35 -5.20 -1.63
C TYR A 242 17.26 -5.73 -0.51
N LYS A 243 16.96 -5.36 0.72
CA LYS A 243 17.41 -6.07 1.95
C LYS A 243 16.20 -6.65 2.67
N LYS A 244 16.45 -7.60 3.57
CA LYS A 244 15.45 -8.21 4.44
C LYS A 244 15.83 -7.98 5.89
N HIS A 245 14.85 -7.54 6.68
CA HIS A 245 14.95 -7.44 8.13
C HIS A 245 14.00 -8.45 8.75
N PHE A 246 14.46 -9.18 9.77
CA PHE A 246 13.67 -10.20 10.45
C PHE A 246 13.36 -9.73 11.86
N VAL A 247 12.08 -9.78 12.23
CA VAL A 247 11.60 -9.37 13.55
C VAL A 247 10.82 -10.52 14.15
N TYR A 248 11.20 -10.97 15.34
CA TYR A 248 10.46 -12.02 16.03
C TYR A 248 9.19 -11.43 16.67
N LEU A 249 8.04 -11.67 16.05
CA LEU A 249 6.74 -11.18 16.49
C LEU A 249 5.81 -12.31 16.97
N ASN A 250 6.40 -13.44 17.39
CA ASN A 250 5.69 -14.59 17.94
C ASN A 250 4.52 -15.09 17.05
N GLY A 251 4.73 -15.11 15.74
CA GLY A 251 3.75 -15.61 14.77
C GLY A 251 2.89 -14.53 14.11
N LEU A 252 3.02 -13.28 14.53
CA LEU A 252 2.37 -12.14 13.90
C LEU A 252 3.19 -11.62 12.72
N GLY A 253 2.50 -11.09 11.70
CA GLY A 253 3.09 -10.32 10.62
C GLY A 253 3.10 -8.82 10.93
N VAL A 254 3.58 -8.02 9.98
CA VAL A 254 3.54 -6.55 10.06
C VAL A 254 2.25 -6.04 9.41
N ARG A 255 1.57 -5.11 10.10
CA ARG A 255 0.39 -4.40 9.61
C ARG A 255 0.44 -2.93 10.08
N GLU A 256 -0.10 -2.02 9.28
CA GLU A 256 -0.33 -0.58 9.59
C GLU A 256 -1.49 -0.35 10.57
#